data_AF-A0A9X9LEK4-F1
#
_entry.id   AF-A0A9X9LEK4-F1
#
_cell.length_a   1.000
_cell.length_b   1.000
_cell.length_c   1.000
_cell.angle_alpha   90.00
_cell.angle_beta   90.00
_cell.angle_gamma   90.00
#
_symmetry.space_group_name_H-M   'P 1'
#
loop_
_entity.id
_entity.type
_entity.pdbx_description
1 polymer ?
#
loop_
_entity_poly.entity_id
_entity_poly.type
_entity_poly.pdbx_seq_one_letter_code
_entity_poly.pdbx_strand_id
1 'polypeptide(L)'
;MDWTLCTCAHGSPLRGQHSWRPVLTNHVALSLDGVINMSIPIVLPVSTDDKTRLEGRGEFVLTHGGRRVAILRDPEFYEHRKEERCSRVWGTMCAKHPHIKMVMESGDWLVGGDLQVLERIRWNDGLDQYRLTPLELKQKCKEMNAGTWPGFHASVSPP
;
A
#
# COMPACT_ATOMS: atom_id res chain seq x y z
N MET A 1 -7.74 -1.99 1.89
CA MET A 1 -6.33 -1.76 1.49
C MET A 1 -6.18 -0.28 1.16
N ASP A 2 -5.16 0.40 1.68
CA ASP A 2 -4.90 1.80 1.35
C ASP A 2 -4.09 1.87 0.04
N TRP A 3 -4.83 1.83 -1.08
CA TRP A 3 -4.27 1.87 -2.43
C TRP A 3 -3.49 3.16 -2.74
N THR A 4 -3.81 4.24 -2.02
CA THR A 4 -3.18 5.54 -2.18
C THR A 4 -1.68 5.44 -1.95
N LEU A 5 -1.25 4.70 -0.92
CA LEU A 5 0.16 4.52 -0.59
C LEU A 5 0.94 3.79 -1.70
N CYS A 6 0.36 2.77 -2.34
CA CYS A 6 1.00 2.09 -3.48
C CYS A 6 1.19 3.04 -4.68
N THR A 7 0.21 3.90 -4.96
CA THR A 7 0.30 4.89 -6.05
C THR A 7 1.25 6.05 -5.73
N CYS A 8 1.33 6.46 -4.47
CA CYS A 8 2.18 7.57 -4.03
C CYS A 8 3.64 7.15 -3.87
N ALA A 9 3.94 5.87 -3.60
CA ALA A 9 5.31 5.35 -3.52
C ALA A 9 6.09 5.38 -4.86
N HIS A 10 5.44 5.80 -5.95
CA HIS A 10 6.03 6.02 -7.29
C HIS A 10 7.11 7.15 -7.35
N GLY A 11 7.62 7.63 -6.20
CA GLY A 11 8.62 8.69 -6.10
C GLY A 11 10.08 8.23 -5.92
N SER A 12 10.32 6.92 -5.79
CA SER A 12 11.65 6.31 -5.73
C SER A 12 12.14 5.97 -7.15
N PRO A 13 13.47 5.92 -7.41
CA PRO A 13 14.03 5.69 -8.74
C PRO A 13 13.89 4.22 -9.15
N LEU A 14 12.67 3.73 -9.30
CA LEU A 14 12.39 2.46 -9.96
C LEU A 14 12.21 2.77 -11.45
N ARG A 15 13.33 2.75 -12.18
CA ARG A 15 13.34 2.77 -13.63
C ARG A 15 12.75 1.44 -14.12
N GLY A 16 11.64 1.52 -14.84
CA GLY A 16 11.16 0.45 -15.72
C GLY A 16 10.06 -0.43 -15.12
N GLN A 17 8.89 -0.38 -15.76
CA GLN A 17 7.88 -1.45 -15.82
C GLN A 17 7.34 -1.98 -14.47
N HIS A 18 6.32 -1.27 -13.96
CA HIS A 18 5.02 -1.74 -13.41
C HIS A 18 4.92 -3.01 -12.54
N SER A 19 6.03 -3.54 -12.02
CA SER A 19 6.09 -4.71 -11.16
C SER A 19 6.44 -4.25 -9.74
N TRP A 20 5.46 -4.36 -8.84
CA TRP A 20 5.67 -4.23 -7.41
C TRP A 20 5.50 -5.61 -6.81
N ARG A 21 6.58 -6.33 -6.50
CA ARG A 21 6.52 -7.53 -5.64
C ARG A 21 6.82 -7.12 -4.19
N PRO A 22 5.81 -6.78 -3.36
CA PRO A 22 6.07 -6.70 -1.94
C PRO A 22 6.46 -8.10 -1.48
N VAL A 23 7.71 -8.28 -1.04
CA VAL A 23 8.13 -9.48 -0.31
C VAL A 23 7.33 -9.46 1.00
N LEU A 24 6.30 -10.33 1.07
CA LEU A 24 5.32 -10.38 2.16
C LEU A 24 5.83 -11.10 3.41
N THR A 25 7.14 -11.18 3.61
CA THR A 25 7.72 -11.95 4.71
C THR A 25 8.73 -11.11 5.49
N ASN A 26 8.30 -10.68 6.67
CA ASN A 26 9.04 -9.95 7.70
C ASN A 26 9.43 -8.50 7.36
N HIS A 27 9.56 -7.70 8.42
CA HIS A 27 9.76 -6.25 8.50
C HIS A 27 11.02 -5.68 7.81
N VAL A 28 11.58 -6.41 6.84
CA VAL A 28 12.74 -6.04 6.04
C VAL A 28 12.38 -6.34 4.58
N ALA A 29 12.02 -5.31 3.83
CA ALA A 29 11.93 -5.41 2.38
C ALA A 29 13.35 -5.33 1.81
N LEU A 30 13.94 -6.47 1.48
CA LEU A 30 15.15 -6.53 0.67
C LEU A 30 14.74 -6.26 -0.78
N SER A 31 15.14 -5.11 -1.31
CA SER A 31 15.10 -4.86 -2.75
C SER A 31 16.43 -5.30 -3.38
N LEU A 32 16.40 -5.65 -4.66
CA LEU A 32 17.59 -5.99 -5.47
C LEU A 32 18.66 -4.88 -5.44
N ASP A 33 18.30 -3.65 -5.08
CA ASP A 33 19.18 -2.47 -5.03
C ASP A 33 19.51 -1.96 -3.61
N GLY A 34 19.13 -2.68 -2.55
CA GLY A 34 19.49 -2.33 -1.16
C GLY A 34 18.37 -2.54 -0.14
N VAL A 35 18.65 -2.16 1.12
CA VAL A 35 17.69 -2.23 2.22
C VAL A 35 16.70 -1.07 2.11
N ILE A 36 15.44 -1.37 1.77
CA ILE A 36 14.35 -0.40 1.87
C ILE A 36 13.78 -0.51 3.29
N ASN A 37 13.81 0.58 4.04
CA ASN A 37 13.12 0.64 5.33
C ASN A 37 11.61 0.65 5.09
N MET A 38 10.95 -0.46 5.42
CA MET A 38 9.50 -0.62 5.34
C MET A 38 9.01 -1.30 6.61
N SER A 39 8.76 -0.49 7.64
CA SER A 39 8.35 -0.97 8.97
C SER A 39 6.89 -1.47 9.00
N ILE A 40 6.03 -0.95 8.12
CA ILE A 40 4.60 -1.28 8.05
C ILE A 40 4.32 -2.06 6.75
N PRO A 41 3.75 -3.28 6.83
CA PRO A 41 3.50 -4.11 5.66
C PRO A 41 2.30 -3.58 4.84
N ILE A 42 2.50 -3.42 3.54
CA ILE A 42 1.47 -3.07 2.56
C ILE A 42 0.96 -4.37 1.93
N VAL A 43 -0.28 -4.77 2.28
CA VAL A 43 -0.81 -6.11 1.92
C VAL A 43 -2.25 -6.04 1.43
N LEU A 44 -2.64 -6.96 0.54
CA LEU A 44 -4.01 -7.15 0.08
C LEU A 44 -4.64 -8.38 0.74
N PRO A 45 -5.49 -8.20 1.77
CA PRO A 45 -6.23 -9.32 2.34
C PRO A 45 -7.36 -9.76 1.41
N VAL A 46 -7.54 -11.07 1.26
CA VAL A 46 -8.59 -11.71 0.47
C VAL A 46 -9.26 -12.83 1.27
N SER A 47 -10.54 -13.07 0.99
CA SER A 47 -11.29 -14.16 1.62
C SER A 47 -10.80 -15.52 1.11
N THR A 48 -11.10 -16.59 1.84
CA THR A 48 -10.82 -17.96 1.37
C THR A 48 -11.54 -18.27 0.06
N ASP A 49 -12.78 -17.79 -0.10
CA ASP A 49 -13.57 -17.98 -1.32
C ASP A 49 -12.92 -17.27 -2.52
N ASP A 50 -12.44 -16.04 -2.33
CA ASP A 50 -11.72 -15.29 -3.36
C ASP A 50 -10.39 -15.96 -3.71
N LYS A 51 -9.66 -16.45 -2.71
CA LYS A 51 -8.43 -17.22 -2.92
C LYS A 51 -8.72 -18.42 -3.81
N THR A 52 -9.70 -19.26 -3.47
CA THR A 52 -10.04 -20.45 -4.27
C THR A 52 -10.50 -20.08 -5.69
N ARG A 53 -11.23 -18.97 -5.86
CA ARG A 53 -11.72 -18.52 -7.17
C ARG A 53 -10.63 -17.94 -8.08
N LEU A 54 -9.59 -17.35 -7.48
CA LEU A 54 -8.51 -16.65 -8.18
C LEU A 54 -7.23 -17.48 -8.28
N GLU A 55 -7.11 -18.54 -7.49
CA GLU A 55 -5.99 -19.48 -7.54
C GLU A 55 -5.84 -20.08 -8.96
N GLY A 56 -4.60 -20.10 -9.46
CA GLY A 56 -4.27 -20.56 -10.81
C GLY A 56 -4.53 -19.55 -11.93
N ARG A 57 -5.03 -18.33 -11.64
CA ARG A 57 -5.12 -17.26 -12.63
C ARG A 57 -3.80 -16.49 -12.71
N GLY A 58 -3.35 -16.16 -13.93
CA GLY A 58 -2.14 -15.35 -14.14
C GLY A 58 -2.32 -13.86 -13.87
N GLU A 59 -3.54 -13.34 -13.94
CA GLU A 59 -3.83 -11.95 -13.59
C GLU A 59 -5.32 -11.76 -13.23
N PHE A 60 -5.61 -10.71 -12.46
CA PHE A 60 -6.98 -10.28 -12.22
C PHE A 60 -7.09 -8.77 -11.96
N VAL A 61 -8.29 -8.25 -12.19
CA VAL A 61 -8.60 -6.82 -12.04
C VAL A 61 -9.12 -6.54 -10.65
N LEU A 62 -8.59 -5.47 -10.07
CA LEU A 62 -9.02 -4.91 -8.79
C LEU A 62 -10.06 -3.83 -9.03
N THR A 63 -11.17 -3.91 -8.32
CA THR A 63 -12.28 -2.96 -8.45
C THR A 63 -12.57 -2.24 -7.15
N HIS A 64 -12.85 -0.94 -7.22
CA HIS A 64 -13.27 -0.13 -6.10
C HIS A 64 -14.41 0.80 -6.53
N GLY A 65 -15.53 0.83 -5.79
CA GLY A 65 -16.69 1.65 -6.14
C GLY A 65 -17.25 1.38 -7.55
N GLY A 66 -17.19 0.12 -8.01
CA GLY A 66 -17.60 -0.29 -9.36
C GLY A 66 -16.62 0.08 -10.48
N ARG A 67 -15.51 0.75 -10.19
CA ARG A 67 -14.46 1.11 -11.17
C ARG A 67 -13.29 0.14 -11.11
N ARG A 68 -12.69 -0.15 -12.26
CA ARG A 68 -11.46 -0.95 -12.37
C ARG A 68 -10.27 -0.03 -12.08
N VAL A 69 -9.55 -0.29 -10.99
CA VAL A 69 -8.51 0.63 -10.48
C VAL A 69 -7.09 0.12 -10.74
N ALA A 70 -6.90 -1.20 -10.77
CA ALA A 70 -5.59 -1.80 -10.98
C ALA A 70 -5.72 -3.23 -11.52
N ILE A 71 -4.63 -3.75 -12.07
CA ILE A 71 -4.46 -5.15 -12.48
C ILE A 71 -3.35 -5.72 -11.61
N LEU A 72 -3.59 -6.88 -11.00
CA LEU A 72 -2.56 -7.66 -10.31
C LEU A 72 -2.14 -8.82 -11.22
N ARG A 73 -0.85 -8.88 -11.57
CA ARG A 73 -0.24 -9.94 -12.38
C ARG A 73 0.58 -10.87 -11.50
N ASP A 74 0.70 -12.12 -11.92
CA ASP A 74 1.44 -13.18 -11.23
C ASP A 74 1.12 -13.25 -9.73
N PRO A 75 -0.16 -13.49 -9.36
CA PRO A 75 -0.58 -13.47 -7.98
C PRO A 75 -0.02 -14.63 -7.17
N GLU A 76 0.54 -14.32 -6.01
CA GLU A 76 1.03 -15.29 -5.02
C GLU A 76 0.19 -15.16 -3.74
N PHE A 77 -0.38 -16.27 -3.27
CA PHE A 77 -1.23 -16.30 -2.08
C PHE A 77 -0.47 -16.82 -0.86
N TYR A 78 -0.66 -16.15 0.28
CA TYR A 78 0.00 -16.48 1.55
C TYR A 78 -0.98 -16.42 2.71
N GLU A 79 -0.71 -17.17 3.78
CA GLU A 79 -1.50 -17.06 5.00
C GLU A 79 -1.27 -15.71 5.69
N HIS A 80 -2.35 -15.08 6.16
CA HIS A 80 -2.26 -13.76 6.77
C HIS A 80 -1.66 -13.77 8.18
N ARG A 81 -1.72 -14.90 8.91
CA ARG A 81 -1.17 -15.07 10.28
C ARG A 81 -1.37 -13.80 11.15
N LYS A 82 -2.63 -13.37 11.25
CA LYS A 82 -3.05 -12.06 11.79
C LYS A 82 -2.48 -11.74 13.18
N GLU A 83 -2.44 -12.74 14.05
CA GLU A 83 -1.89 -12.63 15.40
C GLU A 83 -0.40 -12.24 15.41
N GLU A 84 0.41 -12.94 14.63
CA GLU A 84 1.83 -12.65 14.49
C GLU A 84 2.04 -11.26 13.88
N ARG A 85 1.29 -10.94 12.82
CA ARG A 85 1.35 -9.62 12.18
C ARG A 85 1.05 -8.52 13.18
N CYS A 86 -0.03 -8.64 13.95
CA CYS A 86 -0.45 -7.61 14.90
C CYS A 86 0.60 -7.41 16.01
N SER A 87 1.08 -8.52 16.56
CA SER A 87 2.08 -8.52 17.62
C SER A 87 3.39 -7.87 17.18
N ARG A 88 3.85 -8.13 15.95
CA ARG A 88 5.12 -7.56 15.47
C ARG A 88 5.00 -6.10 15.01
N VAL A 89 3.87 -5.70 14.42
CA VAL A 89 3.66 -4.32 13.93
C VAL A 89 3.31 -3.37 15.07
N TRP A 90 2.40 -3.75 15.97
CA TRP A 90 1.89 -2.87 17.03
C TRP A 90 2.38 -3.23 18.44
N GLY A 91 3.09 -4.36 18.62
CA GLY A 91 3.47 -4.83 19.95
C GLY A 91 2.30 -5.35 20.79
N THR A 92 1.10 -5.49 20.21
CA THR A 92 -0.11 -5.92 20.90
C THR A 92 -1.11 -6.54 19.93
N MET A 93 -2.08 -7.28 20.48
CA MET A 93 -3.22 -7.87 19.77
C MET A 93 -4.57 -7.37 20.30
N CYS A 94 -4.58 -6.25 21.02
CA CYS A 94 -5.80 -5.73 21.62
C CYS A 94 -6.84 -5.40 20.55
N ALA A 95 -7.96 -6.14 20.52
CA ALA A 95 -9.05 -5.93 19.57
C ALA A 95 -9.76 -4.57 19.73
N LYS A 96 -9.51 -3.84 20.83
CA LYS A 96 -9.99 -2.45 20.99
C LYS A 96 -9.19 -1.45 20.15
N HIS A 97 -8.00 -1.82 19.67
CA HIS A 97 -7.21 -0.96 18.79
C HIS A 97 -7.84 -0.93 17.39
N PRO A 98 -8.22 0.25 16.85
CA PRO A 98 -9.00 0.35 15.62
C PRO A 98 -8.38 -0.38 14.43
N HIS A 99 -7.06 -0.24 14.23
CA HIS A 99 -6.39 -0.93 13.13
C HIS A 99 -6.25 -2.44 13.33
N ILE A 100 -6.12 -2.91 14.58
CA ILE A 100 -6.04 -4.35 14.84
C ILE A 100 -7.40 -4.97 14.58
N LYS A 101 -8.48 -4.32 15.02
CA LYS A 101 -9.85 -4.74 14.70
C LYS A 101 -10.05 -4.94 13.20
N MET A 102 -9.65 -3.96 12.38
CA MET A 102 -9.73 -4.06 10.92
C MET A 102 -8.91 -5.23 10.35
N VAL A 103 -7.71 -5.51 10.88
CA VAL A 103 -6.90 -6.66 10.45
C VAL A 103 -7.58 -7.97 10.83
N MET A 104 -8.13 -8.06 12.04
CA MET A 104 -8.82 -9.26 12.51
C MET A 104 -10.08 -9.56 11.69
N GLU A 105 -10.83 -8.53 11.32
CA GLU A 105 -12.06 -8.62 10.49
C GLU A 105 -11.78 -8.81 8.99
N SER A 106 -10.53 -8.66 8.54
CA SER A 106 -10.16 -8.85 7.13
C SER A 106 -10.03 -10.33 6.75
N GLY A 107 -9.75 -10.62 5.48
CA GLY A 107 -9.56 -12.00 5.00
C GLY A 107 -8.39 -12.73 5.63
N ASP A 108 -8.44 -14.07 5.62
CA ASP A 108 -7.42 -14.95 6.20
C ASP A 108 -6.22 -15.20 5.27
N TRP A 109 -6.34 -14.78 4.01
CA TRP A 109 -5.30 -14.89 3.00
C TRP A 109 -4.80 -13.50 2.60
N LEU A 110 -3.53 -13.42 2.23
CA LEU A 110 -2.93 -12.29 1.57
C LEU A 110 -2.62 -12.66 0.13
N VAL A 111 -2.71 -11.68 -0.77
CA VAL A 111 -2.20 -11.83 -2.13
C VAL A 111 -1.16 -10.77 -2.43
N GLY A 112 0.00 -11.22 -2.91
CA GLY A 112 1.05 -10.40 -3.50
C GLY A 112 1.10 -10.62 -5.00
N GLY A 113 1.83 -9.77 -5.72
CA GLY A 113 1.95 -9.85 -7.17
C GLY A 113 2.21 -8.48 -7.77
N ASP A 114 2.45 -8.43 -9.07
CA ASP A 114 2.81 -7.23 -9.78
C ASP A 114 1.60 -6.31 -10.01
N LEU A 115 1.58 -5.20 -9.29
CA LEU A 115 0.47 -4.25 -9.32
C LEU A 115 0.66 -3.19 -10.41
N GLN A 116 -0.16 -3.26 -11.45
CA GLN A 116 -0.31 -2.23 -12.48
C GLN A 116 -1.53 -1.36 -12.18
N VAL A 117 -1.31 -0.10 -11.78
CA VAL A 117 -2.38 0.86 -11.51
C VAL A 117 -2.86 1.50 -12.81
N LEU A 118 -4.18 1.51 -13.04
CA LEU A 118 -4.78 1.99 -14.28
C LEU A 118 -5.01 3.51 -14.27
N GLU A 119 -5.53 4.03 -13.17
CA GLU A 119 -5.88 5.44 -13.04
C GLU A 119 -5.32 6.02 -11.75
N ARG A 120 -4.98 7.31 -11.79
CA ARG A 120 -4.66 8.05 -10.57
C ARG A 120 -5.91 8.12 -9.69
N ILE A 121 -5.75 7.73 -8.43
CA ILE A 121 -6.81 7.78 -7.44
C ILE A 121 -7.22 9.24 -7.21
N ARG A 122 -8.51 9.52 -7.37
CA ARG A 122 -9.15 10.80 -7.04
C ARG A 122 -10.36 10.52 -6.16
N TRP A 123 -10.49 11.28 -5.09
CA TRP A 123 -11.58 11.11 -4.13
C TRP A 123 -12.78 12.01 -4.45
N ASN A 124 -12.58 13.07 -5.24
CA ASN A 124 -13.60 14.04 -5.63
C ASN A 124 -14.36 14.66 -4.44
N ASP A 125 -13.69 14.80 -3.31
CA ASP A 125 -14.20 15.37 -2.05
C ASP A 125 -13.86 16.86 -1.87
N GLY A 126 -13.30 17.49 -2.91
CA GLY A 126 -12.83 18.87 -2.87
C GLY A 126 -11.49 19.06 -2.16
N LEU A 127 -10.78 17.98 -1.80
CA LEU A 127 -9.45 18.03 -1.17
C LEU A 127 -8.33 17.41 -2.02
N ASP A 128 -8.64 16.95 -3.24
CA ASP A 128 -7.67 16.29 -4.13
C ASP A 128 -6.47 17.20 -4.49
N GLN A 129 -6.63 18.52 -4.47
CA GLN A 129 -5.55 19.49 -4.67
C GLN A 129 -4.44 19.42 -3.60
N TYR A 130 -4.74 18.87 -2.42
CA TYR A 130 -3.78 18.65 -1.35
C TYR A 130 -3.08 17.29 -1.47
N ARG A 131 -3.60 16.36 -2.28
CA ARG A 131 -3.08 15.00 -2.46
C ARG A 131 -2.03 14.96 -3.58
N LEU A 132 -0.90 15.61 -3.30
CA LEU A 132 0.23 15.69 -4.21
C LEU A 132 1.07 14.40 -4.18
N THR A 133 1.49 13.94 -5.36
CA THR A 133 2.49 12.88 -5.48
C THR A 133 3.86 13.39 -5.03
N PRO A 134 4.80 12.50 -4.64
CA PRO A 134 6.16 12.93 -4.30
C PRO A 134 6.86 13.69 -5.42
N LEU A 135 6.53 13.40 -6.69
CA LEU A 135 7.08 14.14 -7.83
C LEU A 135 6.53 15.57 -7.89
N GLU A 136 5.22 15.74 -7.68
CA GLU A 136 4.59 17.06 -7.62
C GLU A 136 5.08 17.88 -6.42
N LEU A 137 5.30 17.23 -5.26
CA LEU A 137 5.93 17.88 -4.10
C LEU A 137 7.34 18.35 -4.42
N LYS A 138 8.18 17.49 -5.02
CA LYS A 138 9.53 17.86 -5.46
C LYS A 138 9.50 19.04 -6.45
N GLN A 139 8.55 19.05 -7.37
CA GLN A 139 8.39 20.13 -8.35
C GLN A 139 7.97 21.44 -7.68
N LYS A 140 7.00 21.42 -6.77
CA LYS A 140 6.61 22.60 -5.97
C LYS A 140 7.77 23.14 -5.13
N CYS A 141 8.58 22.26 -4.52
CA CYS A 141 9.75 22.71 -3.76
C CYS A 141 10.76 23.46 -4.64
N LYS A 142 10.97 22.99 -5.88
CA LYS A 142 11.84 23.68 -6.85
C LYS A 142 11.26 25.03 -7.26
N GLU A 143 9.96 25.12 -7.51
CA GLU A 143 9.28 26.37 -7.86
C GLU A 143 9.37 27.41 -6.74
N MET A 144 9.35 26.96 -5.48
CA MET A 144 9.49 27.83 -4.31
C MET A 144 10.94 28.21 -3.97
N ASN A 145 11.94 27.76 -4.75
CA ASN A 145 13.38 27.95 -4.48
C ASN A 145 13.78 27.58 -3.02
N ALA A 146 13.13 26.58 -2.45
CA ALA A 146 13.39 26.16 -1.08
C ALA A 146 14.68 25.33 -1.02
N GLY A 147 15.70 25.81 -0.29
CA GLY A 147 16.95 25.07 -0.06
C GLY A 147 16.80 23.88 0.89
N THR A 148 15.83 23.94 1.81
CA THR A 148 15.51 22.88 2.77
C THR A 148 14.00 22.79 2.93
N TRP A 149 13.47 21.56 3.00
CA TRP A 149 12.04 21.30 3.22
C TRP A 149 11.83 20.39 4.44
N PRO A 150 11.41 20.92 5.58
CA PRO A 150 11.07 20.11 6.74
C PRO A 150 9.72 19.40 6.52
N GLY A 151 9.66 18.11 6.83
CA GLY A 151 8.42 17.33 6.85
C GLY A 151 7.79 17.35 8.24
N PHE A 152 6.50 17.69 8.32
CA PHE A 152 5.71 17.60 9.55
C PHE A 152 4.51 16.69 9.31
N HIS A 153 4.31 15.72 10.19
CA HIS A 153 3.17 14.80 10.14
C HIS A 153 2.23 15.11 11.31
N ALA A 154 0.97 15.41 11.01
CA ALA A 154 -0.06 15.66 12.00
C ALA A 154 -1.36 14.97 11.62
N SER A 155 -2.00 14.35 12.60
CA SER A 155 -3.35 13.77 12.51
C SER A 155 -4.38 14.52 13.35
N VAL A 156 -3.95 15.55 14.08
CA VAL A 156 -4.77 16.42 14.93
C VAL A 156 -4.54 17.87 14.54
N SER A 157 -5.55 18.71 14.79
CA SER A 157 -5.44 20.14 14.53
C SER A 157 -4.26 20.74 15.30
N PRO A 158 -3.42 21.58 14.66
CA PRO A 158 -2.46 22.37 15.40
C PRO A 158 -3.20 23.30 16.38
N PRO A 159 -2.60 23.57 17.56
CA PRO A 159 -3.17 24.47 18.55
C PRO A 159 -3.34 25.90 18.01
#